data_AF-A0A1B9YBX7-F1
#
_entry.id   AF-A0A1B9YBX7-F1
#
_cell.length_a   1.000
_cell.length_b   1.000
_cell.length_c   1.000
_cell.angle_alpha   90.00
_cell.angle_beta   90.00
_cell.angle_gamma   90.00
#
_symmetry.space_group_name_H-M   'P 1'
#
loop_
_entity.id
_entity.type
_entity.pdbx_description
1 polymer ?
#
loop_
_entity_poly.entity_id
_entity_poly.type
_entity_poly.pdbx_seq_one_letter_code
_entity_poly.pdbx_strand_id
1 'polypeptide(L)'
;MKNSKTFEVNLFEKIFELNSKNKIGANTIAVFTFILYKYEDMQKELELSDYEMARELGLSRQTIITAKNKLKLLGLLDYNRNRGFPNRFILKGNDSSKVIAKSEIKEDFIKELDQILEPEIIVNNSHSKYPSLKQFMDFAKTLKDYSEKLDNLLIQKFQKWEEADWKNSLGRPILNWQSTLEKNMNTLEFSDSYKSSSLSNLPIIKRPKLD
;
A
#
# COMPACT_ATOMS: atom_id res chain seq x y z
N MET A 1 -25.96 -4.70 8.14
CA MET A 1 -25.34 -5.38 9.29
C MET A 1 -26.14 -6.65 9.55
N LYS A 2 -25.54 -7.84 9.43
CA LYS A 2 -26.20 -9.07 9.88
C LYS A 2 -26.21 -9.02 11.42
N ASN A 3 -27.41 -9.03 12.00
CA ASN A 3 -27.68 -9.06 13.44
C ASN A 3 -27.08 -7.90 14.25
N SER A 4 -27.79 -6.77 14.32
CA SER A 4 -27.51 -5.66 15.25
C SER A 4 -27.71 -6.03 16.75
N LYS A 5 -28.04 -7.29 17.06
CA LYS A 5 -28.26 -7.77 18.44
C LYS A 5 -27.02 -8.34 19.13
N THR A 6 -25.90 -8.52 18.42
CA THR A 6 -24.70 -9.19 18.97
C THR A 6 -23.49 -8.29 19.19
N PHE A 7 -23.51 -7.06 18.67
CA PHE A 7 -22.53 -6.07 19.09
C PHE A 7 -23.02 -5.45 20.38
N GLU A 8 -22.24 -5.55 21.46
CA GLU A 8 -22.41 -4.62 22.57
C GLU A 8 -22.46 -3.22 21.96
N VAL A 9 -23.60 -2.56 22.13
CA VAL A 9 -23.94 -1.23 21.61
C VAL A 9 -22.81 -0.20 21.82
N ASN A 10 -21.92 -0.48 22.77
CA ASN A 10 -20.77 0.29 23.16
C ASN A 10 -19.63 0.40 22.12
N LEU A 11 -19.26 -0.65 21.37
CA LEU A 11 -18.03 -0.63 20.56
C LEU A 11 -18.12 0.29 19.32
N PHE A 12 -19.28 0.30 18.67
CA PHE A 12 -19.51 1.17 17.51
C PHE A 12 -19.64 2.64 17.93
N GLU A 13 -20.28 2.92 19.06
CA GLU A 13 -20.34 4.29 19.59
C GLU A 13 -18.94 4.80 20.00
N LYS A 14 -18.14 3.95 20.64
CA LYS A 14 -16.77 4.27 21.09
C LYS A 14 -15.84 4.69 19.96
N ILE A 15 -15.95 4.13 18.75
CA ILE A 15 -15.12 4.58 17.62
C ILE A 15 -15.48 6.02 17.19
N PHE A 16 -16.77 6.39 17.23
CA PHE A 16 -17.19 7.75 16.89
C PHE A 16 -16.85 8.76 17.98
N GLU A 17 -16.96 8.39 19.26
CA GLU A 17 -16.49 9.23 20.36
C GLU A 17 -14.98 9.52 20.26
N LEU A 18 -14.18 8.49 19.98
CA LEU A 18 -12.74 8.65 19.81
C LEU A 18 -12.41 9.44 18.53
N ASN A 19 -13.22 9.33 17.48
CA ASN A 19 -13.02 10.12 16.26
C ASN A 19 -13.28 11.62 16.48
N SER A 20 -14.31 11.96 17.28
CA SER A 20 -14.58 13.33 17.67
C SER A 20 -13.41 13.96 18.45
N LYS A 21 -12.66 13.15 19.21
CA LYS A 21 -11.51 13.59 20.01
C LYS A 21 -10.20 13.64 19.23
N ASN A 22 -9.93 12.63 18.39
CA ASN A 22 -8.58 12.36 17.86
C ASN A 22 -8.47 12.39 16.33
N LYS A 23 -9.55 12.72 15.58
CA LYS A 23 -9.59 12.70 14.10
C LYS A 23 -8.93 11.44 13.51
N ILE A 24 -9.48 10.28 13.84
CA ILE A 24 -8.90 8.97 13.53
C ILE A 24 -8.84 8.74 12.01
N GLY A 25 -9.82 9.27 11.28
CA GLY A 25 -9.89 9.27 9.82
C GLY A 25 -10.81 8.18 9.25
N ALA A 26 -11.43 8.47 8.10
CA ALA A 26 -12.47 7.63 7.50
C ALA A 26 -12.00 6.20 7.20
N ASN A 27 -10.77 6.03 6.72
CA ASN A 27 -10.20 4.71 6.43
C ASN A 27 -10.10 3.84 7.69
N THR A 28 -9.75 4.44 8.83
CA THR A 28 -9.63 3.70 10.09
C THR A 28 -11.00 3.28 10.62
N ILE A 29 -12.01 4.13 10.47
CA ILE A 29 -13.40 3.79 10.80
C ILE A 29 -13.87 2.65 9.90
N ALA A 30 -13.65 2.74 8.58
CA ALA A 30 -14.04 1.70 7.63
C ALA A 30 -13.41 0.34 7.95
N VAL A 31 -12.10 0.31 8.27
CA VAL A 31 -11.40 -0.91 8.69
C VAL A 31 -11.99 -1.47 9.98
N PHE A 32 -12.25 -0.63 10.98
CA PHE A 32 -12.86 -1.06 12.23
C PHE A 32 -14.26 -1.65 12.01
N THR A 33 -15.12 -0.93 11.28
CA THR A 33 -16.48 -1.39 10.97
C THR A 33 -16.48 -2.68 10.15
N PHE A 34 -15.48 -2.87 9.27
CA PHE A 34 -15.33 -4.12 8.52
C PHE A 34 -14.92 -5.29 9.41
N ILE A 35 -13.99 -5.08 10.33
CA ILE A 35 -13.61 -6.08 11.34
C ILE A 35 -14.83 -6.46 12.16
N LEU A 36 -15.61 -5.47 12.62
CA LEU A 36 -16.89 -5.71 13.30
C LEU A 36 -17.82 -6.52 12.40
N TYR A 37 -18.05 -6.11 11.16
CA TYR A 37 -18.93 -6.82 10.23
C TYR A 37 -18.56 -8.31 10.03
N LYS A 38 -17.26 -8.63 10.04
CA LYS A 38 -16.75 -10.01 9.93
C LYS A 38 -16.78 -10.79 11.24
N TYR A 39 -16.96 -10.12 12.37
CA TYR A 39 -17.07 -10.73 13.69
C TYR A 39 -18.48 -11.32 13.84
N GLU A 40 -18.69 -12.54 13.34
CA GLU A 40 -20.00 -13.21 13.40
C GLU A 40 -20.30 -13.80 14.79
N ASP A 41 -19.29 -14.24 15.55
CA ASP A 41 -19.44 -14.85 16.89
C ASP A 41 -18.40 -14.31 17.90
N MET A 42 -18.87 -13.81 19.05
CA MET A 42 -18.03 -13.27 20.15
C MET A 42 -17.04 -14.26 20.77
N GLN A 43 -17.15 -15.56 20.45
CA GLN A 43 -16.41 -16.67 21.06
C GLN A 43 -15.31 -17.27 20.15
N LYS A 44 -15.13 -16.75 18.93
CA LYS A 44 -14.09 -17.23 18.01
C LYS A 44 -13.10 -16.12 17.67
N GLU A 45 -11.81 -16.48 17.67
CA GLU A 45 -10.77 -15.65 17.11
C GLU A 45 -11.08 -15.38 15.64
N LEU A 46 -11.23 -14.11 15.28
CA LEU A 46 -11.40 -13.73 13.89
C LEU A 46 -10.04 -13.82 13.20
N GLU A 47 -9.90 -14.77 12.29
CA GLU A 47 -8.78 -14.86 11.36
C GLU A 47 -9.09 -14.02 10.11
N LEU A 48 -8.33 -12.95 9.91
CA LEU A 48 -8.53 -12.07 8.76
C LEU A 48 -7.19 -11.52 8.26
N SER A 49 -6.91 -11.70 6.98
CA SER A 49 -5.67 -11.23 6.37
C SER A 49 -5.77 -9.76 5.95
N ASP A 50 -4.62 -9.08 5.92
CA ASP A 50 -4.55 -7.70 5.41
C ASP A 50 -4.93 -7.61 3.94
N TYR A 51 -4.67 -8.68 3.19
CA TYR A 51 -4.97 -8.74 1.77
C TYR A 51 -6.48 -8.83 1.52
N GLU A 52 -7.19 -9.66 2.29
CA GLU A 52 -8.64 -9.75 2.22
C GLU A 52 -9.30 -8.41 2.57
N MET A 53 -8.87 -7.77 3.67
CA MET A 53 -9.35 -6.43 4.03
C MET A 53 -9.07 -5.38 2.94
N ALA A 54 -7.86 -5.37 2.39
CA ALA A 54 -7.47 -4.44 1.33
C ALA A 54 -8.35 -4.61 0.08
N ARG A 55 -8.57 -5.86 -0.34
CA ARG A 55 -9.40 -6.20 -1.49
C ARG A 55 -10.87 -5.81 -1.28
N GLU A 56 -11.44 -6.13 -0.13
CA GLU A 56 -12.86 -5.90 0.17
C GLU A 56 -13.16 -4.41 0.38
N LEU A 57 -12.23 -3.66 0.98
CA LEU A 57 -12.39 -2.24 1.23
C LEU A 57 -11.90 -1.34 0.09
N GLY A 58 -11.26 -1.91 -0.95
CA GLY A 58 -10.64 -1.13 -2.02
C GLY A 58 -9.50 -0.23 -1.54
N LEU A 59 -8.83 -0.59 -0.45
CA LEU A 59 -7.76 0.17 0.17
C LEU A 59 -6.40 -0.47 -0.09
N SER A 60 -5.32 0.32 -0.02
CA SER A 60 -3.97 -0.24 -0.04
C SER A 60 -3.73 -1.08 1.22
N ARG A 61 -2.93 -2.16 1.10
CA ARG A 61 -2.53 -2.97 2.25
C ARG A 61 -1.86 -2.13 3.34
N GLN A 62 -1.09 -1.11 2.95
CA GLN A 62 -0.45 -0.19 3.89
C GLN A 62 -1.48 0.61 4.69
N THR A 63 -2.53 1.09 4.03
CA THR A 63 -3.65 1.80 4.69
C THR A 63 -4.33 0.90 5.72
N ILE A 64 -4.55 -0.38 5.41
CA ILE A 64 -5.08 -1.36 6.37
C ILE A 64 -4.15 -1.51 7.58
N ILE A 65 -2.85 -1.65 7.35
CA ILE A 65 -1.86 -1.80 8.43
C ILE A 65 -1.83 -0.56 9.33
N THR A 66 -1.76 0.64 8.75
CA THR A 66 -1.78 1.90 9.50
C THR A 66 -3.07 2.07 10.29
N ALA A 67 -4.23 1.75 9.70
CA ALA A 67 -5.51 1.77 10.39
C ALA A 67 -5.57 0.81 11.58
N LYS A 68 -5.14 -0.45 11.40
CA LYS A 68 -5.09 -1.44 12.49
C LYS A 68 -4.15 -1.02 13.62
N ASN A 69 -2.99 -0.47 13.29
CA ASN A 69 -2.05 0.05 14.29
C ASN A 69 -2.67 1.19 15.09
N LYS A 70 -3.34 2.12 14.40
CA LYS A 70 -4.06 3.22 15.06
C LYS A 70 -5.15 2.69 16.00
N LEU A 71 -5.96 1.71 15.55
CA LEU A 71 -6.98 1.08 16.39
C LEU A 71 -6.40 0.34 17.60
N LYS A 72 -5.23 -0.28 17.44
CA LYS A 72 -4.50 -0.95 18.54
C LYS A 72 -3.99 0.04 19.57
N LEU A 73 -3.42 1.15 19.13
CA LEU A 73 -2.97 2.23 20.01
C LEU A 73 -4.12 2.87 20.79
N LEU A 74 -5.28 3.01 20.15
CA LEU A 74 -6.50 3.53 20.79
C LEU A 74 -7.17 2.50 21.74
N GLY A 75 -6.62 1.29 21.84
CA GLY A 75 -7.14 0.25 22.73
C GLY A 75 -8.48 -0.35 22.30
N LEU A 76 -8.92 -0.11 21.06
CA LEU A 76 -10.16 -0.67 20.51
C LEU A 76 -9.99 -2.09 19.99
N LEU A 77 -8.77 -2.42 19.56
CA LEU A 77 -8.44 -3.66 18.89
C LEU A 77 -7.13 -4.21 19.46
N ASP A 78 -7.05 -5.51 19.68
CA ASP A 78 -5.77 -6.21 19.78
C ASP A 78 -5.66 -7.25 18.68
N TYR A 79 -4.44 -7.52 18.26
CA TYR A 79 -4.17 -8.55 17.26
C TYR A 79 -2.74 -9.04 17.33
N ASN A 80 -2.58 -10.33 17.00
CA ASN A 80 -1.28 -10.99 16.90
C ASN A 80 -0.91 -11.16 15.42
N ARG A 81 0.32 -10.77 15.07
CA ARG A 81 0.88 -10.94 13.72
C ARG A 81 1.79 -12.16 13.70
N ASN A 82 1.41 -13.17 12.94
CA ASN A 82 2.26 -14.31 12.65
C ASN A 82 2.65 -14.24 11.17
N ARG A 83 3.95 -14.16 10.87
CA ARG A 83 4.43 -14.09 9.48
C ARG A 83 3.95 -15.35 8.73
N GLY A 84 3.26 -15.14 7.61
CA GLY A 84 2.71 -16.23 6.79
C GLY A 84 1.33 -16.75 7.21
N PHE A 85 0.73 -16.22 8.28
CA PHE A 85 -0.59 -16.61 8.76
C PHE A 85 -1.55 -15.41 8.85
N PRO A 86 -2.88 -15.62 8.78
CA PRO A 86 -3.87 -14.57 9.02
C PRO A 86 -3.70 -13.91 10.39
N ASN A 87 -4.07 -12.63 10.49
CA ASN A 87 -4.06 -11.98 11.81
C ASN A 87 -5.23 -12.51 12.63
N ARG A 88 -4.99 -12.80 13.90
CA ARG A 88 -6.03 -13.12 14.88
C ARG A 88 -6.41 -11.85 15.63
N PHE A 89 -7.68 -11.46 15.57
CA PHE A 89 -8.20 -10.23 16.18
C PHE A 89 -8.96 -10.51 17.47
N ILE A 90 -8.78 -9.62 18.46
CA ILE A 90 -9.49 -9.59 19.73
C ILE A 90 -10.05 -8.17 19.91
N LEU A 91 -11.37 -8.04 20.07
CA LEU A 91 -12.02 -6.76 20.37
C LEU A 91 -11.97 -6.49 21.87
N LYS A 92 -11.52 -5.30 22.28
CA LYS A 92 -11.49 -4.90 23.70
C LYS A 92 -12.77 -4.15 24.06
N GLY A 93 -13.78 -4.92 24.46
CA GLY A 93 -15.10 -4.46 24.87
C GLY A 93 -15.10 -3.62 26.14
N ASN A 94 -14.81 -4.18 27.32
CA ASN A 94 -15.10 -3.51 28.60
C ASN A 94 -14.09 -3.74 29.75
N ASP A 95 -12.79 -3.88 29.50
CA ASP A 95 -11.81 -3.86 30.60
C ASP A 95 -11.09 -2.51 30.69
N SER A 96 -11.73 -1.56 31.36
CA SER A 96 -11.02 -0.47 31.99
C SER A 96 -10.22 -1.02 33.17
N SER A 97 -8.91 -1.21 33.02
CA SER A 97 -7.88 -0.94 34.04
C SER A 97 -6.48 -1.39 33.60
N LYS A 98 -5.86 -0.60 32.71
CA LYS A 98 -4.56 0.00 32.98
C LYS A 98 -4.51 1.32 32.21
N VAL A 99 -5.06 2.30 32.89
CA VAL A 99 -4.87 3.72 32.66
C VAL A 99 -3.38 3.98 32.45
N ILE A 100 -2.96 4.26 31.22
CA ILE A 100 -1.88 5.21 31.00
C ILE A 100 -2.60 6.55 30.80
N ALA A 101 -2.96 7.16 31.92
CA ALA A 101 -3.43 8.54 31.93
C ALA A 101 -2.23 9.47 31.79
N LYS A 102 -2.47 10.51 31.01
CA LYS A 102 -1.71 11.76 30.89
C LYS A 102 -0.42 11.68 30.09
N SER A 103 -0.54 11.91 28.80
CA SER A 103 -0.22 13.23 28.26
C SER A 103 -0.97 13.42 26.95
N GLU A 104 -1.35 14.65 26.68
CA GLU A 104 -1.89 15.09 25.39
C GLU A 104 -1.10 14.40 24.27
N ILE A 105 -1.80 13.64 23.43
CA ILE A 105 -1.21 13.08 22.22
C ILE A 105 -0.92 14.30 21.35
N LYS A 106 0.30 14.83 21.47
CA LYS A 106 0.80 15.90 20.62
C LYS A 106 0.53 15.48 19.17
N GLU A 107 -0.07 16.39 18.40
CA GLU A 107 -0.25 16.25 16.95
C GLU A 107 1.04 15.82 16.22
N ASP A 108 2.19 16.00 16.86
CA ASP A 108 3.51 15.58 16.41
C ASP A 108 3.68 14.05 16.31
N PHE A 109 3.10 13.23 17.19
CA PHE A 109 3.24 11.76 17.14
C PHE A 109 2.39 11.11 16.03
N ILE A 110 1.29 11.76 15.62
CA ILE A 110 0.48 11.28 14.50
C ILE A 110 1.22 11.53 13.17
N LYS A 111 1.98 12.64 13.06
CA LYS A 111 2.91 12.87 11.95
C LYS A 111 4.08 11.89 11.97
N GLU A 112 4.55 11.52 13.15
CA GLU A 112 5.60 10.52 13.31
C GLU A 112 5.13 9.12 12.84
N LEU A 113 3.86 8.75 12.98
CA LEU A 113 3.36 7.46 12.45
C LEU A 113 3.25 7.42 10.92
N ASP A 114 3.14 8.59 10.26
CA ASP A 114 3.28 8.70 8.80
C ASP A 114 4.76 8.63 8.35
N GLN A 115 5.72 8.77 9.28
CA GLN A 115 7.17 8.74 9.01
C GLN A 115 7.87 7.47 9.53
N ILE A 116 7.39 6.83 10.60
CA ILE A 116 7.98 5.64 11.23
C ILE A 116 7.35 4.37 10.67
N LEU A 117 7.69 4.02 9.42
CA LEU A 117 7.58 2.65 8.92
C LEU A 117 8.67 2.32 7.90
N GLU A 118 9.84 2.94 8.03
CA GLU A 118 11.07 2.31 7.53
C GLU A 118 11.65 1.45 8.66
N PRO A 119 11.91 0.16 8.41
CA PRO A 119 12.52 -0.70 9.41
C PRO A 119 13.93 -0.20 9.67
N GLU A 120 14.29 0.00 10.93
CA GLU A 120 15.69 0.10 11.34
C GLU A 120 16.42 -1.17 10.91
N ILE A 121 17.12 -1.07 9.78
CA ILE A 121 18.25 -1.91 9.45
C ILE A 121 19.45 -1.01 9.70
N ILE A 122 20.21 -1.35 10.74
CA ILE A 122 21.55 -0.83 10.96
C ILE A 122 22.34 -1.09 9.67
N VAL A 123 22.76 -0.03 8.97
CA VAL A 123 24.12 0.20 8.42
C VAL A 123 24.12 1.51 7.61
N ASN A 124 25.01 2.41 8.03
CA ASN A 124 25.55 3.59 7.35
C ASN A 124 25.47 3.58 5.81
N ASN A 125 24.75 4.53 5.20
CA ASN A 125 25.24 5.62 4.34
C ASN A 125 24.06 6.26 3.59
N SER A 126 24.16 7.56 3.33
CA SER A 126 23.19 8.39 2.63
C SER A 126 22.83 7.88 1.22
N HIS A 127 21.85 6.98 1.12
CA HIS A 127 21.29 6.57 -0.15
C HIS A 127 19.77 6.68 -0.11
N SER A 128 19.25 7.60 -0.94
CA SER A 128 17.85 7.60 -1.36
C SER A 128 17.41 6.16 -1.71
N LYS A 129 16.19 5.80 -1.31
CA LYS A 129 15.52 4.53 -1.63
C LYS A 129 15.55 4.17 -3.13
N TYR A 130 15.70 5.19 -3.96
CA TYR A 130 15.81 5.10 -5.41
C TYR A 130 17.17 5.65 -5.88
N PRO A 131 17.74 5.06 -6.95
CA PRO A 131 19.07 5.42 -7.42
C PRO A 131 19.08 6.81 -8.04
N SER A 132 20.22 7.49 -7.96
CA SER A 132 20.52 8.58 -8.89
C SER A 132 20.63 8.05 -10.33
N LEU A 133 20.44 8.92 -11.33
CA LEU A 133 20.65 8.54 -12.74
C LEU A 133 22.02 7.91 -12.96
N LYS A 134 23.06 8.42 -12.28
CA LYS A 134 24.41 7.86 -12.36
C LYS A 134 24.45 6.41 -11.85
N GLN A 135 23.91 6.14 -10.65
CA GLN A 135 23.85 4.78 -10.09
C GLN A 135 23.02 3.83 -10.95
N PHE A 136 21.94 4.33 -11.55
CA PHE A 136 21.08 3.57 -12.46
C PHE A 136 21.84 3.16 -13.72
N MET A 137 22.57 4.09 -14.34
CA MET A 137 23.38 3.83 -15.53
C MET A 137 24.59 2.96 -15.23
N ASP A 138 25.27 3.19 -14.11
CA ASP A 138 26.41 2.37 -13.67
C ASP A 138 25.96 0.91 -13.48
N PHE A 139 24.78 0.68 -12.89
CA PHE A 139 24.20 -0.66 -12.79
C PHE A 139 23.80 -1.23 -14.15
N ALA A 140 23.14 -0.45 -15.02
CA ALA A 140 22.71 -0.91 -16.34
C ALA A 140 23.90 -1.43 -17.18
N LYS A 141 25.05 -0.75 -17.09
CA LYS A 141 26.30 -1.15 -17.76
C LYS A 141 26.88 -2.48 -17.27
N THR A 142 26.49 -2.95 -16.08
CA THR A 142 26.92 -4.27 -15.58
C THR A 142 26.09 -5.43 -16.15
N LEU A 143 24.96 -5.14 -16.80
CA LEU A 143 24.07 -6.18 -17.35
C LEU A 143 24.69 -6.80 -18.61
N LYS A 144 24.54 -8.13 -18.75
CA LYS A 144 25.11 -8.89 -19.86
C LYS A 144 24.57 -8.45 -21.23
N ASP A 145 23.31 -8.01 -21.27
CA ASP A 145 22.59 -7.61 -22.49
C ASP A 145 22.64 -6.08 -22.72
N TYR A 146 23.58 -5.39 -22.06
CA TYR A 146 23.77 -3.95 -22.25
C TYR A 146 24.45 -3.63 -23.58
N SER A 147 24.00 -2.55 -24.23
CA SER A 147 24.62 -1.95 -25.40
C SER A 147 24.55 -0.43 -25.30
N GLU A 148 25.58 0.29 -25.73
CA GLU A 148 25.61 1.76 -25.74
C GLU A 148 24.42 2.38 -26.51
N LYS A 149 23.86 1.64 -27.48
CA LYS A 149 22.66 2.04 -28.23
C LYS A 149 21.42 2.22 -27.34
N LEU A 150 21.40 1.57 -26.18
CA LEU A 150 20.30 1.62 -25.22
C LEU A 150 20.39 2.81 -24.27
N ASP A 151 21.49 3.58 -24.26
CA ASP A 151 21.70 4.65 -23.27
C ASP A 151 20.56 5.67 -23.27
N ASN A 152 20.15 6.15 -24.46
CA ASN A 152 19.03 7.08 -24.58
C ASN A 152 17.72 6.49 -24.06
N LEU A 153 17.47 5.20 -24.29
CA LEU A 153 16.27 4.52 -23.81
C LEU A 153 16.27 4.28 -22.31
N LEU A 154 17.43 3.96 -21.76
CA LEU A 154 17.63 3.78 -20.33
C LEU A 154 17.43 5.10 -19.58
N ILE A 155 17.96 6.21 -20.11
CA ILE A 155 17.73 7.55 -19.57
C ILE A 155 16.25 7.92 -19.64
N GLN A 156 15.58 7.72 -20.78
CA GLN A 156 14.14 7.97 -20.90
C GLN A 156 13.31 7.10 -19.95
N LYS A 157 13.70 5.84 -19.75
CA LYS A 157 13.02 4.94 -18.83
C LYS A 157 13.19 5.40 -17.38
N PHE A 158 14.41 5.80 -17.01
CA PHE A 158 14.71 6.36 -15.70
C PHE A 158 13.82 7.59 -15.42
N GLN A 159 13.78 8.55 -16.34
CA GLN A 159 12.94 9.75 -16.21
C GLN A 159 11.46 9.40 -16.02
N LYS A 160 10.92 8.46 -16.80
CA LYS A 160 9.53 8.00 -16.65
C LYS A 160 9.26 7.37 -15.29
N TRP A 161 10.20 6.62 -14.74
CA TRP A 161 10.06 6.05 -13.40
C TRP A 161 10.17 7.14 -12.34
N GLU A 162 11.08 8.09 -12.48
CA GLU A 162 11.22 9.22 -11.58
C GLU A 162 9.98 10.11 -11.55
N GLU A 163 9.46 10.51 -12.71
CA GLU A 163 8.21 11.28 -12.85
C GLU A 163 6.97 10.56 -12.32
N ALA A 164 6.99 9.22 -12.34
CA ALA A 164 5.90 8.38 -11.83
C ALA A 164 6.05 8.02 -10.34
N ASP A 165 6.91 8.71 -9.58
CA ASP A 165 7.28 8.38 -8.19
C ASP A 165 7.69 6.91 -8.02
N TRP A 166 8.43 6.37 -9.00
CA TRP A 166 8.84 4.98 -9.08
C TRP A 166 7.66 3.99 -9.00
N LYS A 167 6.55 4.31 -9.67
CA LYS A 167 5.39 3.42 -9.84
C LYS A 167 5.32 2.90 -11.27
N ASN A 168 4.80 1.69 -11.44
CA ASN A 168 4.50 1.14 -12.76
C ASN A 168 3.19 1.74 -13.33
N SER A 169 2.85 1.37 -14.57
CA SER A 169 1.61 1.84 -15.24
C SER A 169 0.31 1.44 -14.52
N LEU A 170 0.37 0.47 -13.61
CA LEU A 170 -0.75 0.03 -12.77
C LEU A 170 -0.73 0.72 -11.38
N GLY A 171 0.11 1.74 -11.18
CA GLY A 171 0.24 2.49 -9.93
C GLY A 171 0.95 1.74 -8.80
N ARG A 172 1.54 0.56 -9.06
CA ARG A 172 2.27 -0.21 -8.03
C ARG A 172 3.72 0.26 -7.93
N PRO A 173 4.28 0.39 -6.71
CA PRO A 173 5.66 0.83 -6.53
C PRO A 173 6.67 -0.20 -7.04
N ILE A 174 7.71 0.30 -7.71
CA ILE A 174 8.87 -0.45 -8.20
C ILE A 174 9.88 -0.54 -7.05
N LEU A 175 9.72 -1.56 -6.21
CA LEU A 175 10.52 -1.72 -4.98
C LEU A 175 11.95 -2.21 -5.27
N ASN A 176 12.11 -3.08 -6.28
CA ASN A 176 13.40 -3.59 -6.72
C ASN A 176 13.63 -3.18 -8.18
N TRP A 177 14.11 -1.95 -8.35
CA TRP A 177 14.33 -1.37 -9.67
C TRP A 177 15.41 -2.11 -10.47
N GLN A 178 16.40 -2.71 -9.82
CA GLN A 178 17.47 -3.48 -10.47
C GLN A 178 16.92 -4.70 -11.18
N SER A 179 16.19 -5.56 -10.47
CA SER A 179 15.55 -6.74 -11.07
C SER A 179 14.45 -6.35 -12.05
N THR A 180 13.80 -5.20 -11.86
CA THR A 180 12.82 -4.68 -12.82
C THR A 180 13.51 -4.24 -14.10
N LEU A 181 14.66 -3.57 -14.00
CA LEU A 181 15.43 -3.12 -15.14
C LEU A 181 15.96 -4.32 -15.93
N GLU A 182 16.61 -5.27 -15.26
CA GLU A 182 17.13 -6.51 -15.84
C GLU A 182 16.06 -7.27 -16.64
N LYS A 183 14.87 -7.49 -16.05
CA LYS A 183 13.75 -8.16 -16.74
C LYS A 183 13.22 -7.40 -17.94
N ASN A 184 13.28 -6.07 -17.91
CA ASN A 184 12.79 -5.23 -18.99
C ASN A 184 13.89 -4.84 -20.00
N MET A 185 15.08 -5.44 -19.92
CA MET A 185 16.16 -5.15 -20.84
C MET A 185 15.84 -5.66 -22.24
N ASN A 186 15.35 -6.90 -22.31
CA ASN A 186 14.90 -7.53 -23.55
C ASN A 186 13.68 -6.83 -24.18
N THR A 187 12.89 -6.07 -23.43
CA THR A 187 11.68 -5.38 -23.94
C THR A 187 11.96 -3.96 -24.41
N LEU A 188 13.09 -3.37 -24.02
CA LEU A 188 13.50 -2.03 -24.46
C LEU A 188 13.78 -2.01 -25.97
N GLU A 189 14.45 -3.05 -26.49
CA GLU A 189 14.78 -3.18 -27.92
C GLU A 189 13.54 -3.24 -28.82
N PHE A 190 12.47 -3.93 -28.40
CA PHE A 190 11.23 -4.02 -29.19
C PHE A 190 10.41 -2.73 -29.19
N SER A 191 10.52 -1.89 -28.14
CA SER A 191 9.68 -0.69 -28.04
C SER A 191 10.05 0.42 -29.03
N ASP A 192 11.28 0.42 -29.54
CA ASP A 192 11.74 1.36 -30.56
C ASP A 192 11.33 0.95 -31.98
N SER A 193 11.21 -0.35 -32.28
CA SER A 193 10.85 -0.82 -33.63
C SER A 193 9.39 -0.49 -33.99
N TYR A 194 8.49 -0.46 -33.00
CA TYR A 194 7.08 -0.08 -33.20
C TYR A 194 6.83 1.43 -33.17
N LYS A 195 7.77 2.24 -32.65
CA LYS A 195 7.64 3.69 -32.68
C LYS A 195 8.09 4.32 -34.00
N SER A 196 8.95 3.64 -34.78
CA SER A 196 9.35 4.11 -36.11
C SER A 196 8.33 3.76 -37.21
N SER A 197 7.40 2.84 -36.94
CA SER A 197 6.29 2.49 -37.84
C SER A 197 5.02 3.19 -37.38
N SER A 198 4.89 4.46 -37.76
CA SER A 198 3.67 5.26 -37.59
C SER A 198 2.42 4.45 -37.98
N LEU A 199 1.48 4.34 -37.03
CA LEU A 199 0.13 3.76 -37.19
C LEU A 199 -0.77 4.55 -38.17
N SER A 200 -0.20 5.32 -39.11
CA SER A 200 -0.89 6.23 -40.01
C SER A 200 -1.63 5.55 -41.17
N ASN A 201 -1.52 4.24 -41.34
CA ASN A 201 -2.05 3.52 -42.50
C ASN A 201 -3.09 2.43 -42.15
N LEU A 202 -3.94 2.62 -41.13
CA LEU A 202 -5.09 1.73 -40.95
C LEU A 202 -6.25 2.18 -41.86
N PRO A 203 -6.77 1.33 -42.76
CA PRO A 203 -7.90 1.68 -43.61
C PRO A 203 -9.17 1.87 -42.77
N ILE A 204 -9.88 2.97 -43.03
CA ILE A 204 -11.14 3.31 -42.36
C ILE A 204 -12.23 2.35 -42.87
N ILE A 205 -12.67 1.41 -42.03
CA ILE A 205 -13.79 0.52 -42.34
C ILE A 205 -15.10 1.32 -42.26
N LYS A 206 -15.81 1.44 -43.39
CA LYS A 206 -17.16 2.02 -43.44
C LYS A 206 -18.21 0.92 -43.20
N ARG A 207 -19.22 1.22 -42.39
CA ARG A 207 -20.34 0.28 -42.15
C ARG A 207 -21.20 0.13 -43.43
N PRO A 208 -21.70 -1.07 -43.74
CA PRO A 208 -22.68 -1.27 -44.81
C PRO A 208 -23.95 -0.47 -44.54
N LYS A 209 -24.57 0.05 -45.61
CA LYS A 209 -25.92 0.61 -45.52
C LYS A 209 -26.91 -0.54 -45.48
N LEU A 210 -27.90 -0.44 -44.61
CA LEU A 210 -29.05 -1.33 -44.60
C LEU A 210 -30.02 -0.84 -45.68
N ASP A 211 -30.33 -1.70 -46.64
CA ASP A 211 -31.42 -1.53 -47.61
C ASP A 211 -32.76 -1.98 -46.99
#